data_AF-A0A0D8X659-F1
#
_entry.id   AF-A0A0D8X659-F1
#
_cell.length_a   1.000
_cell.length_b   1.000
_cell.length_c   1.000
_cell.angle_alpha   90.00
_cell.angle_beta   90.00
_cell.angle_gamma   90.00
#
_symmetry.space_group_name_H-M   'P 1'
#
loop_
_entity.id
_entity.type
_entity.pdbx_description
1 polymer ?
#
loop_
_entity_poly.entity_id
_entity_poly.type
_entity_poly.pdbx_seq_one_letter_code
_entity_poly.pdbx_strand_id
1 'polypeptide(L)'
;MRPTGAAIFGHIGDKYGKRVELLLSIVLMTLSTLLIAFVPGYQNIGILASILVICLRLLQGISLGGKAGNAPFLIEHAPKDKKEFFGSIEVLSAILGSILSLIAVLICKKVSDLESSEWRLPFIFSLVMGLICIYTRYILDESPEYKKQKNPPQLPLKEMLNSYKKPFLISCAYINNKCLF
;
A
#
# COMPACT_ATOMS: atom_id res chain seq x y z
N MET A 1 -5.44 11.38 0.81
CA MET A 1 -4.12 10.77 0.54
C MET A 1 -4.20 9.60 -0.41
N ARG A 2 -5.07 8.61 -0.14
CA ARG A 2 -5.32 7.48 -1.07
C ARG A 2 -5.64 7.86 -2.52
N PRO A 3 -6.49 8.85 -2.84
CA PRO A 3 -6.75 9.23 -4.25
C PRO A 3 -5.52 9.80 -4.95
N THR A 4 -4.69 10.58 -4.24
CA THR A 4 -3.44 11.15 -4.79
C THR A 4 -2.40 10.06 -5.05
N GLY A 5 -2.25 9.13 -4.11
CA GLY A 5 -1.39 7.95 -4.30
C GLY A 5 -1.86 7.07 -5.45
N ALA A 6 -3.16 6.79 -5.53
CA ALA A 6 -3.74 5.98 -6.60
C ALA A 6 -3.54 6.62 -7.99
N ALA A 7 -3.58 7.95 -8.11
CA ALA A 7 -3.30 8.63 -9.38
C ALA A 7 -1.82 8.51 -9.80
N ILE A 8 -0.89 8.70 -8.87
CA ILE A 8 0.56 8.62 -9.14
C ILE A 8 0.95 7.17 -9.47
N PHE A 9 0.56 6.24 -8.61
CA PHE A 9 0.88 4.82 -8.77
C PHE A 9 0.15 4.21 -9.97
N GLY A 10 -1.10 4.61 -10.25
CA GLY A 10 -1.81 4.20 -11.46
C GLY A 10 -1.08 4.63 -12.74
N HIS A 11 -0.57 5.86 -12.81
CA HIS A 11 0.25 6.30 -13.95
C HIS A 11 1.54 5.48 -14.12
N ILE A 12 2.18 5.14 -13.00
CA ILE A 12 3.40 4.30 -13.00
C ILE A 12 3.08 2.87 -13.43
N GLY A 13 1.97 2.30 -12.96
CA GLY A 13 1.50 0.97 -13.32
C GLY A 13 1.14 0.84 -14.79
N ASP A 14 0.49 1.85 -15.36
CA ASP A 14 0.15 1.89 -16.78
C ASP A 14 1.38 2.03 -17.68
N LYS A 15 2.39 2.82 -17.24
CA LYS A 15 3.58 3.12 -18.05
C LYS A 15 4.69 2.08 -17.93
N TYR A 16 4.99 1.63 -16.71
CA TYR A 16 6.14 0.77 -16.39
C TYR A 16 5.73 -0.65 -15.97
N GLY A 17 4.43 -0.95 -15.98
CA GLY A 17 3.89 -2.25 -15.61
C GLY A 17 3.49 -2.35 -14.14
N LYS A 18 2.42 -3.14 -13.90
CA LYS A 18 1.82 -3.34 -12.57
C LYS A 18 2.80 -3.91 -11.53
N ARG A 19 3.78 -4.70 -11.96
CA ARG A 19 4.80 -5.25 -11.06
C ARG A 19 5.67 -4.15 -10.45
N VAL A 20 6.09 -3.17 -11.27
CA VAL A 20 6.95 -2.05 -10.84
C VAL A 20 6.19 -1.13 -9.90
N GLU A 21 4.92 -0.83 -10.20
CA GLU A 21 4.04 -0.06 -9.30
C GLU A 21 3.97 -0.68 -7.90
N LEU A 22 3.69 -1.99 -7.84
CA LEU A 22 3.51 -2.71 -6.58
C LEU A 22 4.82 -2.81 -5.79
N LEU A 23 5.95 -3.05 -6.47
CA LEU A 23 7.26 -3.09 -5.83
C LEU A 23 7.64 -1.70 -5.26
N LEU A 24 7.43 -0.64 -6.04
CA LEU A 24 7.72 0.74 -5.62
C LEU A 24 6.88 1.14 -4.40
N SER A 25 5.60 0.76 -4.37
CA SER A 25 4.72 0.98 -3.22
C SER A 25 5.23 0.28 -1.96
N ILE A 26 5.64 -0.99 -2.06
CA ILE A 26 6.17 -1.77 -0.92
C ILE A 26 7.47 -1.17 -0.41
N VAL A 27 8.38 -0.78 -1.31
CA VAL A 27 9.66 -0.15 -0.94
C VAL A 27 9.40 1.18 -0.24
N LEU A 28 8.55 2.04 -0.79
CA LEU A 28 8.24 3.35 -0.20
C LEU A 28 7.59 3.20 1.17
N MET A 29 6.67 2.23 1.33
CA MET A 29 6.02 1.95 2.60
C MET A 29 7.02 1.41 3.64
N THR A 30 7.88 0.46 3.26
CA THR A 30 8.88 -0.15 4.16
C THR A 30 9.90 0.89 4.62
N LEU A 31 10.43 1.68 3.68
CA LEU A 31 11.39 2.73 3.98
C LEU A 31 10.80 3.78 4.92
N SER A 32 9.57 4.24 4.65
CA SER A 32 8.89 5.20 5.52
C SER A 32 8.67 4.65 6.93
N THR A 33 8.34 3.36 7.06
CA THR A 33 8.14 2.70 8.36
C THR A 33 9.45 2.56 9.14
N LEU A 34 10.53 2.24 8.44
CA LEU A 34 11.86 2.18 9.03
C LEU A 34 12.33 3.55 9.51
N LEU A 35 12.13 4.60 8.72
CA LEU A 35 12.49 5.97 9.12
C LEU A 35 11.76 6.36 10.41
N ILE A 36 10.48 5.97 10.58
CA ILE A 36 9.72 6.20 11.82
C ILE A 36 10.39 5.54 13.03
N ALA A 37 10.96 4.35 12.88
CA ALA A 37 11.65 3.62 13.96
C ALA A 37 12.86 4.38 14.51
N PHE A 38 13.56 5.13 13.64
CA PHE A 38 14.76 5.88 13.97
C PHE A 38 14.48 7.32 14.42
N VAL A 39 13.23 7.80 14.36
CA VAL A 39 12.90 9.16 14.80
C VAL A 39 13.18 9.29 16.30
N PRO A 40 14.08 10.21 16.71
CA PRO A 40 14.32 10.49 18.12
C PRO A 40 13.06 11.05 18.77
N GLY A 41 12.83 10.69 20.03
CA GLY A 41 11.64 11.14 20.76
C GLY A 41 11.56 12.67 20.86
N TYR A 42 10.38 13.15 21.25
CA TYR A 42 10.10 14.58 21.45
C TYR A 42 11.13 15.28 22.36
N GLN A 43 11.75 14.54 23.28
CA GLN A 43 12.78 15.05 24.19
C GLN A 43 14.04 15.57 23.46
N ASN A 44 14.41 15.01 22.29
CA ASN A 44 15.63 15.40 21.59
C ASN A 44 15.41 16.48 20.51
N ILE A 45 14.28 16.47 19.80
CA ILE A 45 14.05 17.35 18.64
C ILE A 45 12.73 18.15 18.74
N GLY A 46 12.00 18.01 19.85
CA GLY A 46 10.75 18.73 20.08
C GLY A 46 9.73 18.53 18.96
N ILE A 47 9.14 19.64 18.50
CA ILE A 47 8.04 19.65 17.52
C ILE A 47 8.43 19.06 16.15
N LEU A 48 9.72 19.09 15.80
CA LEU A 48 10.24 18.51 14.55
C LEU A 48 10.02 16.99 14.49
N ALA A 49 10.04 16.29 15.63
CA ALA A 49 9.74 14.87 15.68
C ALA A 49 8.30 14.58 15.22
N SER A 50 7.33 15.38 15.69
CA SER A 50 5.92 15.25 15.29
C SER A 50 5.72 15.56 13.81
N ILE A 51 6.34 16.62 13.30
CA ILE A 51 6.27 16.98 11.87
C ILE A 51 6.85 15.86 11.00
N LEU A 52 8.02 15.33 11.37
CA LEU A 52 8.67 14.26 10.64
C LEU A 52 7.82 12.99 10.60
N VAL A 53 7.25 12.58 11.73
CA VAL A 53 6.35 11.42 11.80
C VAL A 53 5.11 11.64 10.94
N ILE A 54 4.52 12.85 10.96
CA ILE A 54 3.37 13.17 10.11
C ILE A 54 3.76 13.05 8.64
N CYS A 55 4.87 13.65 8.20
CA CYS A 55 5.35 13.54 6.83
C CYS A 55 5.56 12.08 6.40
N LEU A 56 6.16 11.25 7.26
CA LEU A 56 6.34 9.82 7.00
C LEU A 56 5.00 9.07 6.92
N ARG A 57 4.02 9.45 7.73
CA ARG A 57 2.64 8.92 7.65
C ARG A 57 1.93 9.34 6.36
N LEU A 58 2.15 10.56 5.88
CA LEU A 58 1.65 11.00 4.57
C LEU A 58 2.21 10.11 3.45
N LEU A 59 3.53 9.86 3.47
CA LEU A 59 4.21 9.00 2.49
C LEU A 59 3.69 7.55 2.53
N GLN A 60 3.50 6.96 3.71
CA GLN A 60 2.81 5.67 3.84
C GLN A 60 1.39 5.70 3.25
N GLY A 61 0.63 6.77 3.52
CA GLY A 61 -0.73 6.94 3.00
C GLY A 61 -0.80 7.04 1.47
N ILE A 62 0.19 7.67 0.84
CA ILE A 62 0.35 7.71 -0.62
C ILE A 62 0.75 6.32 -1.15
N SER A 63 1.67 5.62 -0.46
CA SER A 63 2.08 4.26 -0.81
C SER A 63 0.90 3.28 -0.82
N LEU A 64 0.00 3.39 0.16
CA LEU A 64 -1.23 2.59 0.21
C LEU A 64 -2.13 2.78 -1.03
N GLY A 65 -2.04 3.92 -1.72
CA GLY A 65 -2.75 4.15 -2.97
C GLY A 65 -2.33 3.21 -4.11
N GLY A 66 -1.06 2.81 -4.15
CA GLY A 66 -0.54 1.82 -5.10
C GLY A 66 -0.97 0.38 -4.81
N LYS A 67 -1.56 0.10 -3.64
CA LYS A 67 -2.16 -1.23 -3.38
C LYS A 67 -3.40 -1.49 -4.25
N ALA A 68 -4.04 -0.45 -4.79
CA ALA A 68 -5.21 -0.59 -5.65
C ALA A 68 -4.94 -1.43 -6.92
N GLY A 69 -3.69 -1.51 -7.37
CA GLY A 69 -3.27 -2.37 -8.49
C GLY A 69 -3.14 -3.86 -8.15
N ASN A 70 -3.17 -4.27 -6.87
CA ASN A 70 -2.98 -5.68 -6.47
C ASN A 70 -4.16 -6.57 -6.86
N ALA A 71 -5.38 -6.16 -6.54
CA ALA A 71 -6.59 -6.91 -6.85
C ALA A 71 -6.71 -7.26 -8.35
N PRO A 72 -6.57 -6.31 -9.30
CA PRO A 72 -6.60 -6.64 -10.72
C PRO A 72 -5.41 -7.52 -11.13
N PHE A 73 -4.20 -7.30 -10.60
CA PHE A 73 -3.04 -8.15 -10.87
C PHE A 73 -3.27 -9.62 -10.44
N LEU A 74 -3.93 -9.83 -9.30
CA LEU A 74 -4.25 -11.16 -8.78
C LEU A 74 -5.38 -11.84 -9.57
N ILE A 75 -6.39 -11.07 -9.97
CA ILE A 75 -7.50 -11.53 -10.82
C ILE A 75 -7.01 -11.90 -12.23
N GLU A 76 -6.02 -11.19 -12.76
CA GLU A 76 -5.39 -11.48 -14.06
C GLU A 76 -4.62 -12.81 -14.06
N HIS A 77 -4.03 -13.19 -12.92
CA HIS A 77 -3.32 -14.46 -12.75
C HIS A 77 -4.22 -15.60 -12.27
N ALA A 78 -5.45 -15.31 -11.82
CA ALA A 78 -6.34 -16.31 -11.26
C ALA A 78 -7.10 -17.11 -12.35
N PRO A 79 -7.35 -18.42 -12.14
CA PRO A 79 -8.20 -19.21 -13.02
C PRO A 79 -9.62 -18.64 -13.07
N LYS A 80 -10.26 -18.68 -14.26
CA LYS A 80 -11.52 -17.98 -14.57
C LYS A 80 -12.63 -18.21 -13.55
N ASP A 81 -12.74 -19.40 -12.97
CA ASP A 81 -13.80 -19.80 -12.05
C ASP A 81 -13.56 -19.41 -10.58
N LYS A 82 -12.43 -18.77 -10.23
CA LYS A 82 -12.08 -18.42 -8.84
C LYS A 82 -11.67 -16.96 -8.63
N LYS A 83 -11.87 -16.10 -9.62
CA LYS A 83 -11.42 -14.70 -9.60
C LYS A 83 -11.91 -13.91 -8.38
N GLU A 84 -13.16 -14.11 -8.00
CA GLU A 84 -13.78 -13.44 -6.83
C GLU A 84 -13.13 -13.90 -5.52
N PHE A 85 -12.86 -15.20 -5.39
CA PHE A 85 -12.19 -15.76 -4.22
C PHE A 85 -10.78 -15.19 -4.03
N PHE A 86 -10.00 -15.11 -5.12
CA PHE A 86 -8.66 -14.50 -5.07
C PHE A 86 -8.72 -13.00 -4.73
N GLY A 87 -9.71 -12.26 -5.22
CA GLY A 87 -9.92 -10.86 -4.82
C GLY A 87 -10.19 -10.71 -3.31
N SER A 88 -10.95 -11.64 -2.71
CA SER A 88 -11.22 -11.62 -1.26
C SER A 88 -10.01 -11.96 -0.39
N ILE A 89 -9.03 -12.74 -0.91
CA ILE A 89 -7.81 -13.10 -0.16
C ILE A 89 -7.02 -11.86 0.25
N GLU A 90 -7.00 -10.79 -0.57
CA GLU A 90 -6.28 -9.57 -0.23
C GLU A 90 -6.83 -8.93 1.05
N VAL A 91 -8.16 -8.78 1.15
CA VAL A 91 -8.82 -8.19 2.34
C VAL A 91 -8.68 -9.11 3.55
N LEU A 92 -8.83 -10.42 3.35
CA LEU A 92 -8.66 -11.41 4.42
C LEU A 92 -7.25 -11.34 5.01
N SER A 93 -6.22 -11.27 4.17
CA SER A 93 -4.82 -11.16 4.61
C SER A 93 -4.56 -9.89 5.43
N ALA A 94 -5.21 -8.77 5.08
CA ALA A 94 -5.08 -7.51 5.81
C ALA A 94 -5.73 -7.57 7.20
N ILE A 95 -6.91 -8.18 7.30
CA ILE A 95 -7.60 -8.38 8.58
C ILE A 95 -6.80 -9.33 9.48
N LEU A 96 -6.37 -10.47 8.94
CA LEU A 96 -5.55 -11.44 9.67
C LEU A 96 -4.24 -10.83 10.17
N GLY A 97 -3.55 -10.04 9.33
CA GLY A 97 -2.34 -9.33 9.73
C GLY A 97 -2.58 -8.32 10.86
N SER A 98 -3.74 -7.64 10.85
CA SER A 98 -4.11 -6.69 11.90
C SER A 98 -4.38 -7.39 13.24
N ILE A 99 -5.08 -8.53 13.21
CA ILE A 99 -5.33 -9.36 14.39
C ILE A 99 -4.01 -9.91 14.95
N LEU A 100 -3.13 -10.43 14.08
CA LEU A 100 -1.83 -10.95 14.48
C LEU A 100 -0.95 -9.84 15.10
N SER A 101 -0.98 -8.63 14.54
CA SER A 101 -0.30 -7.47 15.10
C SER A 101 -0.82 -7.12 16.51
N LEU A 102 -2.13 -7.18 16.72
CA LEU A 102 -2.73 -6.90 18.03
C LEU A 102 -2.30 -7.95 19.07
N ILE A 103 -2.34 -9.24 18.71
CA ILE A 103 -1.91 -10.34 19.58
C ILE A 103 -0.43 -10.18 19.96
N ALA A 104 0.44 -9.85 19.00
CA ALA A 104 1.86 -9.65 19.26
C ALA A 104 2.11 -8.52 20.26
N VAL A 105 1.38 -7.41 20.16
CA VAL A 105 1.48 -6.29 21.12
C VAL A 105 1.00 -6.71 22.52
N LEU A 106 -0.09 -7.48 22.62
CA LEU A 106 -0.59 -7.98 23.91
C LEU A 106 0.40 -8.93 24.60
N ILE A 107 1.10 -9.78 23.84
CA ILE A 107 2.15 -10.66 24.37
C ILE A 107 3.35 -9.84 24.86
N CYS A 108 3.84 -8.89 24.05
CA CYS A 108 4.94 -8.00 24.46
C CYS A 108 4.62 -7.27 25.77
N LYS A 109 3.41 -6.72 25.90
CA LYS A 109 2.98 -6.01 27.12
C LYS A 109 2.94 -6.90 28.37
N LYS A 110 2.80 -8.22 28.22
CA LYS A 110 2.76 -9.17 29.34
C LYS A 110 4.15 -9.67 29.74
N VAL A 111 5.09 -9.71 28.80
CA VAL A 111 6.46 -10.23 28.99
C VAL A 111 7.43 -9.12 29.42
N SER A 112 7.26 -7.90 28.92
CA SER A 112 8.06 -6.74 29.27
C SER A 112 7.19 -5.65 29.87
N ASP A 113 7.59 -5.10 31.02
CA ASP A 113 7.17 -3.75 31.42
C ASP A 113 7.81 -2.80 30.41
N LEU A 114 7.05 -2.39 29.39
CA LEU A 114 7.50 -1.61 28.24
C LEU A 114 8.08 -0.25 28.67
N GLU A 115 9.31 -0.23 29.17
CA GLU A 115 10.02 0.99 29.53
C GLU A 115 10.54 1.68 28.26
N SER A 116 9.73 2.60 27.74
CA SER A 116 10.08 3.74 26.87
C SER A 116 10.78 3.52 25.50
N SER A 117 11.49 2.41 25.25
CA SER A 117 12.25 2.17 24.00
C SER A 117 11.78 0.96 23.18
N GLU A 118 10.93 0.10 23.75
CA GLU A 118 10.51 -1.15 23.12
C GLU A 118 9.46 -0.96 22.00
N TRP A 119 8.80 0.21 21.93
CA TRP A 119 7.86 0.52 20.85
C TRP A 119 8.51 0.60 19.46
N ARG A 120 9.85 0.69 19.39
CA ARG A 120 10.61 0.67 18.13
C ARG A 120 10.75 -0.71 17.52
N LEU A 121 10.74 -1.77 18.33
CA LEU A 121 10.85 -3.17 17.87
C LEU A 121 9.88 -3.53 16.75
N PRO A 122 8.56 -3.25 16.83
CA PRO A 122 7.63 -3.61 15.76
C PRO A 122 7.93 -2.88 14.43
N PHE A 123 8.46 -1.65 14.49
CA PHE A 123 8.87 -0.93 13.29
C PHE A 123 10.13 -1.54 12.66
N ILE A 124 11.11 -1.97 13.46
CA ILE A 124 12.28 -2.68 12.95
C ILE A 124 11.88 -4.06 12.40
N PHE A 125 10.98 -4.78 13.06
CA PHE A 125 10.45 -6.05 12.58
C PHE A 125 9.72 -5.90 11.23
N SER A 126 9.06 -4.75 11.00
CA SER A 126 8.44 -4.46 9.71
C SER A 126 9.43 -4.38 8.55
N LEU A 127 10.71 -4.07 8.80
CA LEU A 127 11.76 -4.11 7.76
C LEU A 127 11.95 -5.54 7.25
N VAL A 128 12.05 -6.51 8.17
CA VAL A 128 12.24 -7.94 7.81
C VAL A 128 11.06 -8.41 6.97
N MET A 129 9.84 -8.07 7.38
CA MET A 129 8.62 -8.39 6.62
C MET A 129 8.59 -7.68 5.26
N GLY A 130 9.02 -6.42 5.19
CA GLY A 130 9.14 -5.66 3.95
C GLY A 130 10.11 -6.30 2.96
N LEU A 131 11.28 -6.76 3.42
CA LEU A 131 12.27 -7.47 2.60
C LEU A 131 11.71 -8.79 2.04
N ILE A 132 10.99 -9.57 2.85
CA ILE A 132 10.32 -10.80 2.40
C ILE A 132 9.28 -10.49 1.32
N CYS A 133 8.51 -9.40 1.48
CA CYS A 133 7.53 -8.95 0.49
C CYS A 133 8.19 -8.52 -0.82
N ILE A 134 9.30 -7.78 -0.75
CA ILE A 134 10.08 -7.38 -1.93
C ILE A 134 10.63 -8.60 -2.65
N TYR A 135 11.20 -9.57 -1.91
CA TYR A 135 11.75 -10.80 -2.47
C TYR A 135 10.68 -11.62 -3.20
N THR A 136 9.50 -11.78 -2.58
CA THR A 136 8.37 -12.50 -3.21
C THR A 136 7.93 -11.82 -4.50
N ARG A 137 7.92 -10.48 -4.55
CA ARG A 137 7.60 -9.71 -5.76
C ARG A 137 8.70 -9.74 -6.81
N TYR A 138 9.94 -9.92 -6.39
CA TYR A 138 11.06 -10.08 -7.30
C TYR A 138 11.02 -11.42 -8.04
N ILE A 139 10.45 -12.47 -7.42
CA ILE A 139 10.29 -13.78 -8.08
C ILE A 139 9.06 -13.82 -9.00
N LEU A 140 8.08 -12.95 -8.78
CA LEU A 140 6.84 -12.94 -9.55
C LEU A 140 7.02 -12.36 -10.96
N ASP A 141 6.55 -13.09 -11.95
CA ASP A 141 6.51 -12.65 -13.36
C ASP A 141 5.58 -11.45 -13.58
N GLU A 142 5.84 -10.66 -14.62
CA GLU A 142 4.93 -9.57 -15.03
C GLU A 142 3.59 -10.11 -15.52
N SER A 143 2.54 -9.28 -15.36
CA SER A 143 1.18 -9.65 -15.78
C SER A 143 1.12 -10.05 -17.26
N PRO A 144 0.47 -11.17 -17.60
CA PRO A 144 0.34 -11.65 -18.97
C PRO A 144 -0.43 -10.69 -19.88
N GLU A 145 -1.23 -9.76 -19.33
CA GLU A 145 -1.87 -8.70 -20.11
C GLU A 145 -0.88 -7.61 -20.52
N TYR A 146 0.09 -7.25 -19.67
CA TYR A 146 1.14 -6.28 -20.00
C TYR A 146 2.08 -6.84 -21.08
N LYS A 147 2.47 -8.12 -20.97
CA LYS A 147 3.26 -8.82 -22.01
C LYS A 147 2.55 -8.89 -23.38
N LYS A 148 1.22 -8.76 -23.44
CA LYS A 148 0.43 -8.75 -24.69
C LYS A 148 0.26 -7.36 -25.31
N GLN A 149 0.58 -6.29 -24.58
CA GLN A 149 0.36 -4.92 -25.03
C GLN A 149 1.56 -4.42 -25.85
N LYS A 150 1.41 -4.37 -27.19
CA LYS A 150 2.48 -3.94 -28.12
C LYS A 150 2.77 -2.43 -28.10
N ASN A 151 1.87 -1.60 -27.58
CA ASN A 151 2.01 -0.15 -27.48
C ASN A 151 1.28 0.37 -26.22
N PRO A 152 1.98 0.79 -25.16
CA PRO A 152 1.33 1.41 -24.00
C PRO A 152 0.83 2.83 -24.39
N PRO A 153 -0.41 3.20 -24.04
CA PRO A 153 -0.94 4.54 -24.29
C PRO A 153 -0.14 5.58 -23.49
N GLN A 154 0.27 6.66 -24.16
CA GLN A 154 1.29 7.58 -23.63
C GLN A 154 0.79 8.47 -22.48
N LEU A 155 -0.53 8.69 -22.31
CA LEU A 155 -1.12 9.50 -21.22
C LEU A 155 -2.57 9.06 -20.86
N PRO A 156 -2.76 7.93 -20.16
CA PRO A 156 -4.10 7.40 -19.81
C PRO A 156 -4.90 8.32 -18.89
N LEU A 157 -4.26 9.06 -17.98
CA LEU A 157 -4.96 9.99 -17.06
C LEU A 157 -5.65 11.15 -17.78
N LYS A 158 -5.05 11.68 -18.86
CA LYS A 158 -5.61 12.82 -19.60
C LYS A 158 -6.77 12.38 -20.49
N GLU A 159 -6.72 11.17 -21.04
CA GLU A 159 -7.83 10.56 -21.78
C GLU A 159 -8.98 10.13 -20.88
N MET A 160 -8.72 9.59 -19.68
CA MET A 160 -9.78 9.28 -18.72
C MET A 160 -10.52 10.53 -18.23
N LEU A 161 -9.80 11.64 -17.98
CA LEU A 161 -10.42 12.90 -17.54
C LEU A 161 -11.24 13.59 -18.64
N ASN A 162 -10.87 13.40 -19.91
CA ASN A 162 -11.58 14.00 -21.04
C ASN A 162 -12.72 13.12 -21.60
N SER A 163 -12.55 11.80 -21.64
CA SER A 163 -13.54 10.87 -22.21
C SER A 163 -14.58 10.36 -21.20
N TYR A 164 -14.31 10.37 -19.89
CA TYR A 164 -15.14 9.71 -18.88
C TYR A 164 -15.63 10.63 -17.73
N LYS A 165 -15.93 11.91 -18.03
CA LYS A 165 -16.44 12.89 -17.04
C LYS A 165 -17.75 12.46 -16.34
N LYS A 166 -18.67 11.79 -17.05
CA LYS A 166 -19.95 11.32 -16.50
C LYS A 166 -19.81 10.18 -15.48
N PRO A 167 -19.11 9.07 -15.76
CA PRO A 167 -18.92 8.01 -14.77
C PRO A 167 -17.98 8.41 -13.61
N PHE A 168 -17.04 9.34 -13.80
CA PHE A 168 -16.24 9.87 -12.70
C PHE A 168 -17.10 10.62 -11.66
N LEU A 169 -18.05 11.45 -12.12
CA LEU A 169 -19.04 12.11 -11.25
C LEU A 169 -19.95 11.11 -10.53
N ILE A 170 -20.36 10.02 -11.21
CA ILE A 170 -21.20 8.98 -10.61
C ILE A 170 -20.42 8.17 -9.57
N SER A 171 -19.15 7.80 -9.81
CA SER A 171 -18.32 7.12 -8.81
C SER A 171 -18.03 8.01 -7.60
N CYS A 172 -17.76 9.30 -7.79
CA CYS A 172 -17.61 10.24 -6.68
C CYS A 172 -18.91 10.41 -5.88
N ALA A 173 -20.07 10.47 -6.55
CA ALA A 173 -21.38 10.52 -5.89
C ALA A 173 -21.68 9.22 -5.12
N TYR A 174 -21.32 8.06 -5.68
CA TYR A 174 -21.55 6.76 -5.06
C TYR A 174 -20.63 6.49 -3.86
N ILE A 175 -19.37 6.94 -3.92
CA ILE A 175 -18.42 6.90 -2.79
C ILE A 175 -18.90 7.79 -1.65
N ASN A 176 -19.46 8.97 -1.96
CA ASN A 176 -19.99 9.87 -0.94
C ASN A 176 -21.22 9.27 -0.21
N ASN A 177 -22.03 8.48 -0.91
CA ASN A 177 -23.23 7.86 -0.34
C ASN A 177 -22.94 6.60 0.51
N LYS A 178 -21.80 5.93 0.29
CA LYS A 178 -21.38 4.75 1.08
C LYS A 178 -20.52 5.05 2.31
N CYS A 179 -20.09 6.29 2.51
CA CYS A 179 -19.29 6.69 3.68
C CYS A 179 -20.15 7.15 4.88
N LEU A 180 -21.47 7.01 4.81
CA LEU A 180 -22.43 7.48 5.81
C LEU A 180 -23.09 6.36 6.65
N PHE A 181 -22.56 5.13 6.61
CA PHE A 181 -22.95 4.02 7.50
C PHE A 181 -21.72 3.36 8.14
#